data_AF-A0A4Q3VIW8-F1
#
_entry.id   AF-A0A4Q3VIW8-F1
#
_cell.length_a   1.000
_cell.length_b   1.000
_cell.length_c   1.000
_cell.angle_alpha   90.00
_cell.angle_beta   90.00
_cell.angle_gamma   90.00
#
_symmetry.space_group_name_H-M   'P 1'
#
loop_
_entity.id
_entity.type
_entity.pdbx_description
1 polymer ?
#
loop_
_entity_poly.entity_id
_entity_poly.type
_entity_poly.pdbx_seq_one_letter_code
_entity_poly.pdbx_strand_id
1 'polypeptide(L)'
;MINNIVAIPLDIGDLYLISGYCRMPLAFADTIEAVALFSEGKISRELLYPEFEAILDSFLPVPDFRGQTAQAVYLVINSDLHITSAVFFLLDFDAKGMADRRWNVPLQNLAEVSGKGPDLGAGPIRLACFSQCGIEWQQKKLWDPLMGPENNSFAQLKKSVQANRMGLIFRPASSDNIPTVTDTVKSSESHVVLQQKIHAHYSKELRDRMAGMLKEHRLRISTLNSRHQDNVQKLQLEHQQRIQA
;
A
#
# COMPACT_ATOMS: atom_id res chain seq x y z
N MET A 1 -9.64 3.49 -67.75
CA MET A 1 -10.52 2.33 -67.50
C MET A 1 -10.17 1.81 -66.11
N ILE A 2 -10.89 2.26 -65.08
CA ILE A 2 -12.08 1.64 -64.46
C ILE A 2 -11.68 0.66 -63.34
N ASN A 3 -11.86 1.14 -62.11
CA ASN A 3 -12.46 0.54 -60.92
C ASN A 3 -12.60 -1.00 -60.77
N ASN A 4 -12.19 -1.47 -59.59
CA ASN A 4 -12.95 -2.34 -58.66
C ASN A 4 -12.06 -2.49 -57.40
N ILE A 5 -12.28 -1.93 -56.22
CA ILE A 5 -13.46 -1.87 -55.31
C ILE A 5 -14.20 -3.20 -55.21
N VAL A 6 -13.83 -3.99 -54.20
CA VAL A 6 -14.76 -4.82 -53.42
C VAL A 6 -14.46 -4.55 -51.94
N ALA A 7 -15.53 -4.18 -51.24
CA ALA A 7 -15.60 -3.70 -49.87
C ALA A 7 -15.71 -4.85 -48.86
N ILE A 8 -15.13 -4.70 -47.66
CA ILE A 8 -15.68 -5.19 -46.37
C ILE A 8 -15.09 -4.32 -45.23
N PRO A 9 -15.71 -4.22 -44.03
CA PRO A 9 -16.26 -2.99 -43.48
C PRO A 9 -15.37 -2.33 -42.42
N LEU A 10 -15.62 -1.05 -42.18
CA LEU A 10 -15.30 -0.39 -40.92
C LEU A 10 -16.10 -1.07 -39.81
N ASP A 11 -15.40 -1.65 -38.83
CA ASP A 11 -15.97 -1.79 -37.48
C ASP A 11 -15.25 -0.81 -36.56
N ILE A 12 -16.07 -0.01 -35.90
CA ILE A 12 -15.72 1.12 -35.05
C ILE A 12 -15.85 0.61 -33.61
N GLY A 13 -14.76 0.70 -32.85
CA GLY A 13 -14.74 0.45 -31.41
C GLY A 13 -13.38 -0.12 -31.01
N ASP A 14 -12.51 0.51 -30.23
CA ASP A 14 -12.69 1.64 -29.34
C ASP A 14 -11.38 2.43 -29.24
N LEU A 15 -11.51 3.75 -29.36
CA LEU A 15 -10.64 4.66 -28.63
C LEU A 15 -10.77 4.32 -27.14
N TYR A 16 -9.72 3.83 -26.50
CA TYR A 16 -9.39 4.32 -25.15
C TYR A 16 -7.89 4.57 -25.02
N LEU A 17 -7.62 5.86 -25.20
CA LEU A 17 -6.55 6.66 -24.65
C LEU A 17 -5.94 6.16 -23.32
N ILE A 18 -4.61 6.26 -23.29
CA ILE A 18 -3.79 6.79 -22.19
C ILE A 18 -3.92 6.08 -20.84
N SER A 19 -2.84 5.39 -20.45
CA SER A 19 -2.05 5.87 -19.32
C SER A 19 -0.68 5.20 -19.29
N GLY A 20 0.35 6.04 -19.30
CA GLY A 20 1.69 5.65 -18.92
C GLY A 20 1.69 5.26 -17.45
N TYR A 21 1.45 3.99 -17.17
CA TYR A 21 1.85 3.40 -15.90
C TYR A 21 3.23 2.79 -16.07
N CYS A 22 4.18 3.45 -15.42
CA CYS A 22 5.44 2.89 -15.00
C CYS A 22 5.18 1.47 -14.50
N ARG A 23 5.66 0.46 -15.24
CA ARG A 23 5.58 -0.94 -14.83
C ARG A 23 6.59 -1.13 -13.73
N MET A 24 6.22 -0.70 -12.52
CA MET A 24 6.88 -1.09 -11.28
C MET A 24 6.87 -2.63 -11.27
N PRO A 25 7.96 -3.29 -10.83
CA PRO A 25 7.86 -4.72 -10.58
C PRO A 25 6.83 -4.84 -9.44
N LEU A 26 5.61 -5.26 -9.78
CA LEU A 26 4.73 -5.88 -8.80
C LEU A 26 5.54 -7.05 -8.30
N ALA A 27 6.11 -6.91 -7.10
CA ALA A 27 6.57 -8.05 -6.35
C ALA A 27 5.44 -9.07 -6.43
N PHE A 28 5.78 -10.30 -6.83
CA PHE A 28 4.87 -11.43 -6.72
C PHE A 28 4.66 -11.63 -5.23
N ALA A 29 3.74 -10.88 -4.64
CA ALA A 29 3.32 -11.10 -3.28
C ALA A 29 2.45 -12.36 -3.34
N ASP A 30 3.05 -13.51 -3.01
CA ASP A 30 2.33 -14.76 -2.75
C ASP A 30 1.42 -14.64 -1.50
N THR A 31 1.34 -13.44 -0.92
CA THR A 31 0.54 -13.09 0.23
C THR A 31 -0.31 -11.86 -0.07
N ILE A 32 -1.56 -11.87 0.40
CA ILE A 32 -2.47 -10.73 0.36
C ILE A 32 -2.75 -10.27 1.79
N GLU A 33 -2.85 -8.95 1.94
CA GLU A 33 -3.17 -8.29 3.20
C GLU A 33 -4.65 -7.90 3.23
N ALA A 34 -5.32 -8.19 4.35
CA ALA A 34 -6.74 -7.97 4.54
C ALA A 34 -7.07 -7.52 5.97
N VAL A 35 -8.24 -6.94 6.16
CA VAL A 35 -8.77 -6.52 7.46
C VAL A 35 -10.19 -7.03 7.63
N ALA A 36 -10.45 -7.69 8.75
CA ALA A 36 -11.79 -8.12 9.17
C ALA A 36 -12.27 -7.27 10.35
N LEU A 37 -13.48 -6.71 10.23
CA LEU A 37 -14.15 -5.94 11.27
C LEU A 37 -15.20 -6.81 11.96
N PHE A 38 -15.12 -6.85 13.29
CA PHE A 38 -16.05 -7.55 14.16
C PHE A 38 -17.07 -6.58 14.75
N SER A 39 -18.32 -7.02 14.77
CA SER A 39 -19.42 -6.39 15.49
C SER A 39 -20.12 -7.46 16.32
N GLU A 40 -20.40 -7.19 17.59
CA GLU A 40 -21.08 -8.11 18.52
C GLU A 40 -20.45 -9.53 18.55
N GLY A 41 -19.13 -9.62 18.40
CA GLY A 41 -18.40 -10.90 18.41
C GLY A 41 -18.49 -11.72 17.10
N LYS A 42 -19.08 -11.17 16.04
CA LYS A 42 -19.12 -11.78 14.69
C LYS A 42 -18.44 -10.90 13.66
N ILE A 43 -17.89 -11.51 12.60
CA ILE A 43 -17.36 -10.77 11.45
C ILE A 43 -18.52 -10.08 10.72
N SER A 44 -18.52 -8.75 10.74
CA SER A 44 -19.54 -7.94 10.07
C SER A 44 -19.08 -7.51 8.68
N ARG A 45 -17.79 -7.26 8.50
CA ARG A 45 -17.23 -6.75 7.25
C ARG A 45 -15.80 -7.25 7.05
N GLU A 46 -15.46 -7.51 5.80
CA GLU A 46 -14.13 -7.94 5.36
C GLU A 46 -13.70 -6.98 4.26
N LEU A 47 -12.44 -6.55 4.31
CA LEU A 47 -11.90 -5.51 3.45
C LEU A 47 -10.49 -5.90 3.05
N LEU A 48 -10.09 -5.57 1.83
CA LEU A 48 -8.68 -5.61 1.46
C LEU A 48 -7.92 -4.48 2.17
N TYR A 49 -6.62 -4.66 2.37
CA TYR A 49 -5.81 -3.64 3.04
C TYR A 49 -5.90 -2.25 2.38
N PRO A 50 -5.87 -2.10 1.03
CA PRO A 50 -6.06 -0.79 0.39
C PRO A 50 -7.43 -0.16 0.64
N GLU A 51 -8.49 -0.98 0.78
CA GLU A 51 -9.83 -0.48 1.11
C GLU A 51 -9.89 0.04 2.55
N PHE A 52 -9.18 -0.65 3.45
CA PHE A 52 -9.01 -0.20 4.82
C PHE A 52 -8.19 1.10 4.91
N GLU A 53 -7.12 1.26 4.13
CA GLU A 53 -6.36 2.52 4.05
C GLU A 53 -7.25 3.68 3.61
N ALA A 54 -8.14 3.46 2.63
CA ALA A 54 -9.10 4.48 2.21
C ALA A 54 -10.08 4.89 3.32
N ILE A 55 -10.42 3.98 4.24
CA ILE A 55 -11.23 4.30 5.42
C ILE A 55 -10.43 5.14 6.42
N LEU A 56 -9.16 4.81 6.65
CA LEU A 56 -8.27 5.59 7.53
C LEU A 56 -8.04 7.01 7.00
N ASP A 57 -7.88 7.16 5.69
CA ASP A 57 -7.74 8.46 5.01
C ASP A 57 -9.04 9.29 5.02
N SER A 58 -10.11 8.78 5.63
CA SER A 58 -11.42 9.43 5.70
C SER A 58 -12.09 9.61 4.32
N PHE A 59 -11.80 8.74 3.34
CA PHE A 59 -12.49 8.75 2.04
C PHE A 59 -13.81 7.97 2.06
N LEU A 60 -13.90 6.92 2.88
CA LEU A 60 -15.06 6.04 2.95
C LEU A 60 -15.65 6.00 4.37
N PRO A 61 -16.89 6.48 4.59
CA PRO A 61 -17.57 6.29 5.87
C PRO A 61 -18.01 4.84 6.04
N VAL A 62 -17.90 4.33 7.27
CA VAL A 62 -18.44 3.02 7.67
C VAL A 62 -19.65 3.25 8.58
N PRO A 63 -20.89 3.28 8.03
CA PRO A 63 -22.07 3.64 8.79
C PRO A 63 -22.39 2.63 9.91
N ASP A 64 -21.95 1.38 9.74
CA ASP A 64 -22.19 0.28 10.68
C ASP A 64 -21.53 0.51 12.06
N PHE A 65 -20.46 1.31 12.12
CA PHE A 65 -19.67 1.55 13.34
C PHE A 65 -19.77 2.99 13.85
N ARG A 66 -20.77 3.78 13.45
CA ARG A 66 -20.89 5.19 13.85
C ARG A 66 -20.89 5.37 15.38
N GLY A 67 -19.96 6.19 15.87
CA GLY A 67 -19.82 6.50 17.30
C GLY A 67 -19.42 5.30 18.17
N GLN A 68 -18.87 4.25 17.58
CA GLN A 68 -18.48 3.02 18.26
C GLN A 68 -17.02 2.67 18.00
N THR A 69 -16.45 1.86 18.88
CA THR A 69 -15.13 1.25 18.68
C THR A 69 -15.31 -0.09 18.00
N ALA A 70 -14.76 -0.25 16.80
CA ALA A 70 -14.75 -1.52 16.10
C ALA A 70 -13.57 -2.39 16.57
N GLN A 71 -13.85 -3.67 16.78
CA GLN A 71 -12.82 -4.69 16.95
C GLN A 71 -12.39 -5.15 15.57
N ALA A 72 -11.14 -4.86 15.19
CA ALA A 72 -10.61 -5.15 13.88
C ALA A 72 -9.46 -6.17 13.98
N VAL A 73 -9.26 -6.93 12.91
CA VAL A 73 -8.16 -7.88 12.79
C VAL A 73 -7.49 -7.71 11.44
N TYR A 74 -6.21 -7.38 11.46
CA TYR A 74 -5.37 -7.36 10.27
C TYR A 74 -4.83 -8.77 10.02
N LEU A 75 -4.89 -9.22 8.78
CA LEU A 75 -4.57 -10.58 8.35
C LEU A 75 -3.59 -10.54 7.19
N VAL A 76 -2.60 -11.42 7.25
CA VAL A 76 -1.78 -11.77 6.08
C VAL A 76 -2.16 -13.18 5.66
N ILE A 77 -2.53 -13.34 4.40
CA ILE A 77 -3.10 -14.57 3.85
C ILE A 77 -2.19 -15.03 2.72
N ASN A 78 -1.75 -16.29 2.73
CA ASN A 78 -0.94 -16.85 1.65
C ASN A 78 -1.79 -17.30 0.44
N SER A 79 -1.12 -17.69 -0.63
CA SER A 79 -1.73 -18.18 -1.87
C SER A 79 -2.64 -19.40 -1.70
N ASP A 80 -2.44 -20.18 -0.63
CA ASP A 80 -3.27 -21.32 -0.27
C ASP A 80 -4.50 -20.95 0.60
N LEU A 81 -4.81 -19.66 0.74
CA LEU A 81 -5.89 -19.14 1.60
C LEU A 81 -5.73 -19.50 3.09
N HIS A 82 -4.48 -19.65 3.54
CA HIS A 82 -4.13 -19.82 4.95
C HIS A 82 -3.64 -18.49 5.54
N ILE A 83 -4.11 -18.20 6.75
CA ILE A 83 -3.70 -17.02 7.52
C ILE A 83 -2.31 -17.30 8.09
N THR A 84 -1.33 -16.47 7.79
CA THR A 84 0.06 -16.57 8.27
C THR A 84 0.33 -15.65 9.45
N SER A 85 -0.29 -14.46 9.47
CA SER A 85 -0.18 -13.48 10.55
C SER A 85 -1.53 -12.85 10.87
N ALA A 86 -1.78 -12.56 12.14
CA ALA A 86 -2.98 -11.86 12.61
C ALA A 86 -2.63 -10.82 13.69
N VAL A 87 -3.16 -9.59 13.54
CA VAL A 87 -2.98 -8.49 14.50
C VAL A 87 -4.35 -7.98 14.93
N PHE A 88 -4.66 -8.07 16.22
CA PHE A 88 -5.96 -7.72 16.79
C PHE A 88 -5.94 -6.29 17.32
N PHE A 89 -6.61 -5.36 16.64
CA PHE A 89 -6.58 -3.93 16.97
C PHE A 89 -7.98 -3.31 17.10
N LEU A 90 -8.05 -2.20 17.83
CA LEU A 90 -9.24 -1.40 18.02
C LEU A 90 -9.16 -0.18 17.12
N LEU A 91 -10.28 0.18 16.51
CA LEU A 91 -10.42 1.38 15.71
C LEU A 91 -11.67 2.14 16.13
N ASP A 92 -11.49 3.39 16.54
CA ASP A 92 -12.58 4.27 16.93
C ASP A 92 -13.17 4.98 15.71
N PHE A 93 -14.50 5.05 15.68
CA PHE A 93 -15.24 5.77 14.64
C PHE A 93 -16.00 6.95 15.23
N ASP A 94 -15.99 8.07 14.51
CA ASP A 94 -16.73 9.27 14.88
C ASP A 94 -18.25 9.14 14.64
N ALA A 95 -19.02 10.17 15.01
CA ALA A 95 -20.48 10.20 14.82
C ALA A 95 -20.91 10.15 13.33
N LYS A 96 -20.00 10.44 12.40
CA LYS A 96 -20.22 10.38 10.95
C LYS A 96 -19.81 9.02 10.36
N GLY A 97 -19.15 8.17 11.14
CA GLY A 97 -18.66 6.85 10.70
C GLY A 97 -17.27 6.93 10.06
N MET A 98 -16.52 7.99 10.35
CA MET A 98 -15.14 8.14 9.90
C MET A 98 -14.20 7.57 10.95
N ALA A 99 -13.15 6.87 10.52
CA ALA A 99 -12.11 6.39 11.41
C ALA A 99 -11.35 7.55 12.08
N ASP A 100 -10.88 7.35 13.32
CA ASP A 100 -10.06 8.34 14.02
C ASP A 100 -8.73 8.57 13.31
N ARG A 101 -8.48 9.81 12.88
CA ARG A 101 -7.23 10.24 12.22
C ARG A 101 -6.00 10.17 13.11
N ARG A 102 -6.17 10.09 14.43
CA ARG A 102 -5.07 9.93 15.40
C ARG A 102 -4.63 8.48 15.53
N TRP A 103 -5.34 7.56 14.88
CA TRP A 103 -4.98 6.16 14.85
C TRP A 103 -3.72 5.95 14.00
N ASN A 104 -2.74 5.23 14.54
CA ASN A 104 -1.39 5.12 13.97
C ASN A 104 -0.68 3.81 14.35
N VAL A 105 -1.43 2.71 14.43
CA VAL A 105 -0.85 1.41 14.82
C VAL A 105 -0.09 0.84 13.62
N PRO A 106 1.20 0.46 13.77
CA PRO A 106 1.99 -0.09 12.66
C PRO A 106 1.68 -1.58 12.44
N LEU A 107 0.56 -1.87 11.76
CA LEU A 107 0.04 -3.24 11.59
C LEU A 107 1.03 -4.20 10.92
N GLN A 108 1.66 -3.79 9.83
CA GLN A 108 2.63 -4.62 9.09
C GLN A 108 3.83 -5.01 9.97
N ASN A 109 4.45 -4.03 10.63
CA ASN A 109 5.58 -4.27 11.55
C ASN A 109 5.17 -5.18 12.72
N LEU A 110 3.97 -4.96 13.28
CA LEU A 110 3.44 -5.85 14.32
C LEU A 110 3.25 -7.27 13.81
N ALA A 111 2.77 -7.48 12.58
CA ALA A 111 2.59 -8.79 11.98
C ALA A 111 3.91 -9.51 11.67
N GLU A 112 5.00 -8.77 11.43
CA GLU A 112 6.34 -9.32 11.19
C GLU A 112 7.06 -9.71 12.49
N VAL A 113 7.00 -8.85 13.50
CA VAL A 113 7.76 -9.00 14.75
C VAL A 113 7.03 -9.85 15.79
N SER A 114 5.73 -10.08 15.62
CA SER A 114 4.92 -10.83 16.59
C SER A 114 5.40 -12.26 16.83
N GLY A 115 5.15 -12.72 18.06
CA GLY A 115 5.44 -14.07 18.49
C GLY A 115 4.51 -15.11 17.85
N LYS A 116 4.77 -16.39 18.16
CA LYS A 116 3.95 -17.50 17.68
C LYS A 116 2.60 -17.52 18.40
N GLY A 117 1.55 -17.73 17.63
CA GLY A 117 0.16 -17.89 18.06
C GLY A 117 -0.36 -19.31 17.79
N PRO A 118 -1.70 -19.50 17.87
CA PRO A 118 -2.33 -20.78 17.59
C PRO A 118 -2.19 -21.19 16.12
N ASP A 119 -2.29 -22.49 15.85
CA ASP A 119 -2.27 -23.03 14.50
C ASP A 119 -3.67 -22.94 13.86
N LEU A 120 -3.74 -22.34 12.66
CA LEU A 120 -4.99 -22.21 11.88
C LEU A 120 -5.06 -23.17 10.68
N GLY A 121 -4.15 -24.13 10.57
CA GLY A 121 -4.16 -25.20 9.55
C GLY A 121 -2.94 -25.20 8.63
N ALA A 122 -2.02 -24.25 8.77
CA ALA A 122 -0.76 -24.21 8.03
C ALA A 122 0.47 -24.04 8.96
N GLY A 123 0.30 -24.33 10.25
CA GLY A 123 1.29 -24.10 11.29
C GLY A 123 0.95 -22.90 12.18
N PRO A 124 1.76 -22.66 13.22
CA PRO A 124 1.55 -21.57 14.16
C PRO A 124 1.61 -20.22 13.45
N ILE A 125 0.53 -19.45 13.52
CA ILE A 125 0.48 -18.11 12.93
C ILE A 125 1.33 -17.14 13.75
N ARG A 126 1.72 -16.00 13.18
CA ARG A 126 2.22 -14.88 13.98
C ARG A 126 1.02 -14.13 14.58
N LEU A 127 1.06 -13.89 15.88
CA LEU A 127 -0.06 -13.27 16.59
C LEU A 127 0.41 -12.06 17.40
N ALA A 128 -0.23 -10.92 17.13
CA ALA A 128 -0.19 -9.74 18.01
C ALA A 128 -1.59 -9.48 18.57
N CYS A 129 -1.71 -9.50 19.89
CA CYS A 129 -2.93 -9.16 20.63
C CYS A 129 -2.57 -8.34 21.87
N PHE A 130 -3.57 -7.91 22.64
CA PHE A 130 -3.35 -7.14 23.87
C PHE A 130 -2.39 -7.88 24.83
N SER A 131 -2.61 -9.17 25.07
CA SER A 131 -1.76 -9.99 25.94
C SER A 131 -0.38 -10.34 25.35
N GLN A 132 -0.20 -10.20 24.02
CA GLN A 132 1.00 -10.62 23.29
C GLN A 132 1.77 -9.44 22.66
N CYS A 133 1.62 -8.24 23.20
CA CYS A 133 2.37 -7.05 22.77
C CYS A 133 3.34 -6.58 23.86
N GLY A 134 4.64 -6.52 23.55
CA GLY A 134 5.66 -6.06 24.49
C GLY A 134 5.73 -4.54 24.67
N ILE A 135 4.91 -3.77 23.96
CA ILE A 135 4.97 -2.31 23.90
C ILE A 135 3.67 -1.72 24.46
N GLU A 136 3.70 -1.20 25.69
CA GLU A 136 2.51 -0.74 26.44
C GLU A 136 1.64 0.30 25.71
N TRP A 137 2.24 1.25 24.99
CA TRP A 137 1.47 2.29 24.29
C TRP A 137 0.72 1.76 23.06
N GLN A 138 1.22 0.68 22.45
CA GLN A 138 0.53 -0.01 21.36
C GLN A 138 -0.50 -0.99 21.91
N GLN A 139 -0.19 -1.64 23.05
CA GLN A 139 -1.05 -2.59 23.73
C GLN A 139 -2.46 -2.05 23.96
N LYS A 140 -2.60 -0.79 24.40
CA LYS A 140 -3.92 -0.15 24.65
C LYS A 140 -4.82 -0.04 23.42
N LYS A 141 -4.25 -0.12 22.21
CA LYS A 141 -4.99 -0.10 20.94
C LYS A 141 -5.26 -1.52 20.42
N LEU A 142 -4.88 -2.56 21.15
CA LEU A 142 -5.09 -3.96 20.80
C LEU A 142 -6.20 -4.56 21.67
N TRP A 143 -6.78 -5.65 21.20
CA TRP A 143 -7.75 -6.46 21.96
C TRP A 143 -7.34 -7.93 21.94
N ASP A 144 -7.92 -8.72 22.84
CA ASP A 144 -7.63 -10.15 22.94
C ASP A 144 -8.73 -11.01 22.29
N PRO A 145 -8.36 -11.94 21.39
CA PRO A 145 -9.31 -12.84 20.75
C PRO A 145 -9.95 -13.80 21.74
N LEU A 146 -11.21 -14.16 21.46
CA LEU A 146 -11.94 -15.14 22.25
C LEU A 146 -11.74 -16.54 21.67
N MET A 147 -11.44 -17.51 22.56
CA MET A 147 -11.28 -18.94 22.24
C MET A 147 -12.38 -19.79 22.89
N GLY A 148 -13.61 -19.26 23.00
CA GLY A 148 -14.74 -20.00 23.57
C GLY A 148 -15.31 -21.02 22.58
N PRO A 149 -15.99 -22.09 23.06
CA PRO A 149 -16.61 -23.10 22.20
C PRO A 149 -17.74 -22.51 21.33
N GLU A 150 -18.49 -21.54 21.85
CA GLU A 150 -19.58 -20.86 21.14
C GLU A 150 -19.08 -19.66 20.32
N ASN A 151 -17.99 -19.01 20.74
CA ASN A 151 -17.47 -17.81 20.08
C ASN A 151 -15.94 -17.86 19.97
N ASN A 152 -15.47 -18.48 18.88
CA ASN A 152 -14.05 -18.58 18.55
C ASN A 152 -13.70 -17.63 17.40
N SER A 153 -13.01 -16.53 17.71
CA SER A 153 -12.61 -15.52 16.72
C SER A 153 -11.72 -16.12 15.62
N PHE A 154 -10.81 -17.02 15.99
CA PHE A 154 -9.91 -17.68 15.04
C PHE A 154 -10.63 -18.61 14.07
N ALA A 155 -11.61 -19.38 14.58
CA ALA A 155 -12.42 -20.26 13.73
C ALA A 155 -13.28 -19.45 12.75
N GLN A 156 -13.82 -18.31 13.20
CA GLN A 156 -14.57 -17.39 12.33
C GLN A 156 -13.69 -16.82 11.22
N LEU A 157 -12.47 -16.35 11.55
CA LEU A 157 -11.51 -15.83 10.58
C LEU A 157 -11.12 -16.89 9.55
N LYS A 158 -10.78 -18.09 10.00
CA LYS A 158 -10.44 -19.21 9.11
C LYS A 158 -11.58 -19.50 8.13
N LYS A 159 -12.82 -19.61 8.62
CA LYS A 159 -14.00 -19.88 7.80
C LYS A 159 -14.28 -18.75 6.80
N SER A 160 -14.09 -17.50 7.23
CA SER A 160 -14.26 -16.30 6.41
C SER A 160 -13.27 -16.27 5.24
N VAL A 161 -11.97 -16.45 5.53
CA VAL A 161 -10.92 -16.49 4.51
C VAL A 161 -11.12 -17.64 3.53
N GLN A 162 -11.49 -18.82 4.03
CA GLN A 162 -11.80 -19.99 3.19
C GLN A 162 -13.05 -19.77 2.32
N ALA A 163 -14.04 -19.01 2.79
CA ALA A 163 -15.21 -18.64 1.99
C ALA A 163 -14.87 -17.61 0.90
N ASN A 164 -13.67 -17.01 0.94
CA ASN A 164 -13.12 -16.09 -0.04
C ASN A 164 -14.08 -14.97 -0.48
N ARG A 165 -14.79 -14.35 0.47
CA ARG A 165 -15.78 -13.30 0.15
C ARG A 165 -15.15 -12.03 -0.39
N MET A 166 -13.89 -11.77 -0.04
CA MET A 166 -13.08 -10.66 -0.57
C MET A 166 -12.62 -10.89 -2.01
N GLY A 167 -12.82 -12.09 -2.58
CA GLY A 167 -12.39 -12.39 -3.95
C GLY A 167 -10.87 -12.36 -4.10
N LEU A 168 -10.15 -12.92 -3.14
CA LEU A 168 -8.70 -13.07 -3.16
C LEU A 168 -8.32 -13.90 -4.39
N ILE A 169 -7.54 -13.29 -5.28
CA ILE A 169 -7.01 -13.92 -6.48
C ILE A 169 -5.49 -13.88 -6.37
N PHE A 170 -4.88 -15.05 -6.27
CA PHE A 170 -3.45 -15.20 -6.39
C PHE A 170 -3.13 -15.54 -7.84
N ARG A 171 -2.13 -14.85 -8.42
CA ARG A 171 -1.55 -15.34 -9.67
C ARG A 171 -0.85 -16.65 -9.31
N PRO A 172 -1.19 -17.79 -9.96
CA PRO A 172 -0.43 -19.00 -9.74
C PRO A 172 1.03 -18.67 -10.03
N ALA A 173 1.92 -19.02 -9.10
CA ALA A 173 3.36 -18.94 -9.33
C ALA A 173 3.60 -19.62 -10.66
N SER A 174 3.92 -18.84 -11.69
CA SER A 174 4.22 -19.38 -12.99
C SER A 174 5.41 -20.29 -12.77
N SER A 175 5.19 -21.60 -12.77
CA SER A 175 6.24 -22.50 -13.23
C SER A 175 6.71 -21.89 -14.55
N ASP A 176 7.95 -21.44 -14.61
CA ASP A 176 8.56 -20.82 -15.78
C ASP A 176 8.40 -21.74 -16.99
N ASN A 177 7.28 -21.59 -17.67
CA ASN A 177 6.94 -22.08 -18.99
C ASN A 177 5.93 -21.09 -19.53
N ILE A 178 6.31 -19.81 -19.55
CA ILE A 178 5.76 -18.88 -20.52
C ILE A 178 6.14 -19.52 -21.87
N PRO A 179 5.19 -19.96 -22.72
CA PRO A 179 5.52 -20.27 -24.09
C PRO A 179 5.97 -18.94 -24.68
N THR A 180 7.29 -18.75 -24.72
CA THR A 180 7.88 -17.71 -25.54
C THR A 180 7.37 -18.04 -26.93
N VAL A 181 6.55 -17.17 -27.49
CA VAL A 181 6.16 -17.26 -28.90
C VAL A 181 7.43 -16.99 -29.69
N THR A 182 8.30 -18.00 -29.78
CA THR A 182 9.28 -18.14 -30.83
C THR A 182 8.52 -18.58 -32.06
N ASP A 183 7.75 -17.65 -32.62
CA ASP A 183 7.41 -17.69 -34.02
C ASP A 183 7.95 -16.43 -34.69
N THR A 184 9.06 -16.69 -35.39
CA THR A 184 9.47 -16.03 -36.62
C THR A 184 9.74 -14.52 -36.57
N VAL A 185 10.98 -14.13 -36.25
CA VAL A 185 11.54 -12.89 -36.81
C VAL A 185 13.00 -13.11 -37.24
N LYS A 186 13.14 -13.53 -38.51
CA LYS A 186 14.30 -13.16 -39.33
C LYS A 186 14.17 -11.67 -39.66
N SER A 187 14.81 -10.78 -38.91
CA SER A 187 15.16 -9.39 -39.30
C SER A 187 15.92 -8.71 -38.16
N SER A 188 17.09 -9.27 -37.90
CA SER A 188 18.06 -8.80 -36.92
C SER A 188 18.73 -7.49 -37.39
N GLU A 189 19.01 -6.61 -36.43
CA GLU A 189 19.96 -5.47 -36.41
C GLU A 189 19.36 -4.05 -36.31
N SER A 190 18.35 -3.65 -37.10
CA SER A 190 17.95 -2.22 -37.11
C SER A 190 17.11 -1.78 -35.90
N HIS A 191 16.31 -2.67 -35.31
CA HIS A 191 15.35 -2.31 -34.25
C HIS A 191 16.00 -2.17 -32.86
N VAL A 192 17.06 -2.94 -32.59
CA VAL A 192 17.81 -2.91 -31.31
C VAL A 192 18.60 -1.61 -31.17
N VAL A 193 19.24 -1.15 -32.26
CA VAL A 193 20.02 0.09 -32.27
C VAL A 193 19.13 1.32 -32.06
N LEU A 194 17.92 1.32 -32.62
CA LEU A 194 16.97 2.42 -32.46
C LEU A 194 16.45 2.51 -31.02
N GLN A 195 16.07 1.38 -30.42
CA GLN A 195 15.66 1.33 -29.01
C GLN A 195 16.76 1.81 -28.07
N GLN A 196 18.02 1.45 -28.34
CA GLN A 196 19.14 1.85 -27.50
C GLN A 196 19.45 3.36 -27.61
N LYS A 197 19.31 3.94 -28.81
CA LYS A 197 19.45 5.40 -29.01
C LYS A 197 18.34 6.17 -28.30
N ILE A 198 17.09 5.70 -28.36
CA ILE A 198 15.95 6.32 -27.67
C ILE A 198 16.16 6.29 -26.15
N HIS A 199 16.59 5.14 -25.61
CA HIS A 199 16.85 5.01 -24.18
C HIS A 199 18.03 5.91 -23.71
N ALA A 200 19.09 5.99 -24.50
CA ALA A 200 20.22 6.86 -24.21
C ALA A 200 19.83 8.36 -24.22
N HIS A 201 19.00 8.78 -25.18
CA HIS A 201 18.51 10.15 -25.26
C HIS A 201 17.63 10.51 -24.05
N TYR A 202 16.65 9.65 -23.74
CA TYR A 202 15.72 9.89 -22.64
C TYR A 202 16.42 9.93 -21.28
N SER A 203 17.36 9.01 -21.03
CA SER A 203 18.14 8.98 -19.78
C SER A 203 19.04 10.21 -19.62
N LYS A 204 19.57 10.77 -20.73
CA LYS A 204 20.33 12.03 -20.70
C LYS A 204 19.44 13.21 -20.33
N GLU A 205 18.28 13.34 -20.98
CA GLU A 205 17.35 14.44 -20.71
C GLU A 205 16.86 14.46 -19.25
N LEU A 206 16.59 13.28 -18.68
CA LEU A 206 16.25 13.15 -17.26
C LEU A 206 17.38 13.62 -16.35
N ARG A 207 18.63 13.24 -16.64
CA ARG A 207 19.79 13.69 -15.86
C ARG A 207 19.98 15.20 -15.93
N ASP A 208 19.82 15.80 -17.11
CA ASP A 208 19.97 17.23 -17.30
C ASP A 208 18.88 18.02 -16.54
N ARG A 209 17.62 17.55 -16.58
CA ARG A 209 16.52 18.14 -15.78
C ARG A 209 16.79 18.04 -14.28
N MET A 210 17.24 16.88 -13.79
CA MET A 210 17.59 16.70 -12.37
C MET A 210 18.74 17.63 -11.94
N ALA A 211 19.77 17.76 -12.77
CA ALA A 211 20.90 18.65 -12.49
C ALA A 211 20.46 20.12 -12.40
N GLY A 212 19.52 20.55 -13.25
CA GLY A 212 18.91 21.88 -13.21
C GLY A 212 18.19 22.13 -11.88
N MET A 213 17.31 21.21 -11.47
CA MET A 213 16.61 21.31 -10.18
C MET A 213 17.58 21.35 -9.00
N LEU A 214 18.60 20.49 -9.01
CA LEU A 214 19.59 20.46 -7.93
C LEU A 214 20.36 21.79 -7.82
N LYS A 215 20.67 22.43 -8.95
CA LYS A 215 21.31 23.75 -8.97
C LYS A 215 20.39 24.83 -8.40
N GLU A 216 19.11 24.81 -8.74
CA GLU A 216 18.11 25.74 -8.19
C GLU A 216 17.96 25.57 -6.67
N HIS A 217 17.83 24.33 -6.20
CA HIS A 217 17.76 24.02 -4.78
C HIS A 217 19.01 24.52 -4.02
N ARG A 218 20.21 24.31 -4.58
CA ARG A 218 21.46 24.81 -3.99
C ARG A 218 21.49 26.34 -3.90
N LEU A 219 21.07 27.05 -4.96
CA LEU A 219 21.02 28.51 -4.96
C LEU A 219 20.02 29.04 -3.93
N ARG A 220 18.86 28.40 -3.82
CA ARG A 220 17.83 28.76 -2.85
C ARG A 220 18.31 28.59 -1.41
N ILE A 221 18.93 27.45 -1.08
CA ILE A 221 19.51 27.20 0.24
C ILE A 221 20.60 28.23 0.56
N SER A 222 21.49 28.52 -0.40
CA SER A 222 22.53 29.53 -0.23
C SER A 222 21.93 30.91 0.07
N THR A 223 20.94 31.34 -0.71
CA THR A 223 20.27 32.64 -0.50
C THR A 223 19.57 32.72 0.85
N LEU A 224 18.91 31.64 1.26
CA LEU A 224 18.25 31.55 2.56
C LEU A 224 19.27 31.67 3.71
N ASN A 225 20.41 30.98 3.58
CA ASN A 225 21.49 31.02 4.56
C ASN A 225 22.13 32.41 4.66
N SER A 226 22.39 33.09 3.53
CA SER A 226 22.91 34.47 3.54
C SER A 226 21.96 35.43 4.24
N ARG A 227 20.65 35.37 3.92
CA ARG A 227 19.64 36.19 4.61
C ARG A 227 19.58 35.90 6.11
N HIS A 228 19.72 34.64 6.49
CA HIS A 228 19.74 34.25 7.90
C HIS A 228 20.97 34.85 8.60
N GLN A 229 22.14 34.78 7.98
CA GLN A 229 23.39 35.31 8.53
C GLN A 229 23.34 36.83 8.71
N ASP A 230 22.78 37.57 7.75
CA ASP A 230 22.60 39.03 7.85
C ASP A 230 21.66 39.41 9.00
N ASN A 231 20.56 38.68 9.16
CA ASN A 231 19.63 38.90 10.27
C ASN A 231 20.29 38.66 11.63
N VAL A 232 21.10 37.60 11.75
CA VAL A 232 21.84 37.31 12.98
C VAL A 232 22.86 38.42 13.28
N GLN A 233 23.60 38.90 12.29
CA GLN A 233 24.54 40.00 12.47
C GLN A 233 23.83 41.29 12.91
N LYS A 234 22.70 41.62 12.30
CA LYS A 234 21.90 42.78 12.69
C LYS A 234 21.44 42.69 14.15
N LEU A 235 20.92 41.54 14.56
CA LEU A 235 20.51 41.29 15.95
C LEU A 235 21.70 41.40 16.92
N GLN A 236 22.87 40.91 16.55
CA GLN A 236 24.08 41.02 17.36
C GLN A 236 24.52 42.48 17.54
N LEU A 237 24.47 43.29 16.48
CA LEU A 237 24.78 44.72 16.55
C LEU A 237 23.79 45.48 17.43
N GLU A 238 22.49 45.24 17.25
CA GLU A 238 21.44 45.83 18.11
C GLU A 238 21.64 45.45 19.58
N HIS A 239 22.01 44.20 19.85
CA HIS A 239 22.32 43.73 21.20
C HIS A 239 23.55 44.43 21.80
N GLN A 240 24.64 44.57 21.03
CA GLN A 240 25.84 45.27 21.48
C GLN A 240 25.57 46.75 21.77
N GLN A 241 24.77 47.43 20.94
CA GLN A 241 24.37 48.83 21.16
C GLN A 241 23.57 48.99 22.46
N ARG A 242 22.68 48.05 22.78
CA ARG A 242 21.91 48.06 24.04
C ARG A 242 22.75 47.84 25.30
N ILE A 243 23.89 47.16 25.18
CA ILE A 243 24.81 46.95 26.32
C ILE A 243 25.68 48.18 26.57
N GLN A 244 25.94 48.99 25.53
CA GLN A 244 26.82 50.16 25.61
C GLN A 244 26.09 51.47 25.97
N ALA A 245 24.76 51.52 25.83
CA ALA A 245 23.91 52.63 26.24
C ALA A 245 23.39 52.46 27.67
#